data_AF-A0A9C9Z627-F1
#
_entry.id   AF-A0A9C9Z627-F1
#
_cell.length_a   1.000
_cell.length_b   1.000
_cell.length_c   1.000
_cell.angle_alpha   90.00
_cell.angle_beta   90.00
_cell.angle_gamma   90.00
#
_symmetry.space_group_name_H-M   'P 1'
#
loop_
_entity.id
_entity.type
_entity.pdbx_description
1 polymer ?
#
loop_
_entity_poly.entity_id
_entity_poly.type
_entity_poly.pdbx_seq_one_letter_code
_entity_poly.pdbx_strand_id
1 'polypeptide(L)' 'MMVGELEHGLFTAVLEHTRGNQSKAAELLGINRSTLRKKLRTHGLLN' A
#
# COMPACT_ATOMS: atom_id res chain seq x y z
N MET A 1 4.14 1.46 -17.17
CA MET A 1 2.68 1.22 -17.26
C MET A 1 2.26 -0.07 -16.55
N MET A 2 2.90 -1.22 -16.77
CA MET A 2 2.43 -2.49 -16.15
C MET A 2 2.71 -2.66 -14.64
N VAL A 3 3.91 -2.26 -14.15
CA VAL A 3 4.29 -2.45 -12.73
C VAL A 3 3.44 -1.60 -11.77
N GLY A 4 3.09 -0.37 -12.19
CA GLY A 4 2.35 0.56 -11.33
C GLY A 4 0.89 0.13 -11.07
N GLU A 5 0.23 -0.50 -12.04
CA GLU A 5 -1.13 -1.03 -11.85
C GLU A 5 -1.15 -2.24 -10.93
N LEU A 6 -0.14 -3.12 -11.05
CA LEU A 6 0.02 -4.27 -10.17
C LEU A 6 0.26 -3.82 -8.71
N GLU A 7 1.15 -2.84 -8.52
CA GLU A 7 1.40 -2.26 -7.18
C GLU A 7 0.15 -1.60 -6.61
N HIS A 8 -0.61 -0.85 -7.41
CA HIS A 8 -1.87 -0.24 -6.96
C HIS A 8 -2.86 -1.30 -6.46
N GLY A 9 -3.11 -2.35 -7.25
CA GLY A 9 -4.01 -3.45 -6.88
C GLY A 9 -3.57 -4.17 -5.60
N LEU A 10 -2.27 -4.43 -5.47
CA LEU A 10 -1.70 -5.03 -4.25
C LEU A 10 -1.94 -4.15 -3.02
N PHE A 11 -1.67 -2.84 -3.12
CA PHE A 11 -1.85 -1.93 -2.00
C PHE A 11 -3.32 -1.77 -1.60
N THR A 12 -4.24 -1.69 -2.56
CA THR A 12 -5.68 -1.67 -2.29
C THR A 12 -6.11 -2.94 -1.54
N ALA A 13 -5.74 -4.11 -2.05
CA ALA A 13 -6.13 -5.39 -1.45
C ALA A 13 -5.60 -5.56 -0.01
N VAL A 14 -4.34 -5.18 0.23
CA VAL A 14 -3.77 -5.26 1.59
C VAL A 14 -4.42 -4.23 2.52
N LEU A 15 -4.67 -3.00 2.06
CA LEU A 15 -5.36 -2.00 2.88
C LEU A 15 -6.78 -2.44 3.24
N GLU A 16 -7.53 -3.03 2.31
CA GLU A 16 -8.85 -3.60 2.59
C GLU A 16 -8.74 -4.73 3.63
N HIS A 17 -7.80 -5.66 3.43
CA HIS A 17 -7.56 -6.77 4.35
C HIS A 17 -7.18 -6.31 5.77
N THR A 18 -6.44 -5.21 5.89
CA THR A 18 -6.06 -4.63 7.19
C THR A 18 -6.99 -3.54 7.69
N ARG A 19 -8.11 -3.28 7.01
CA ARG A 19 -9.09 -2.23 7.33
C ARG A 19 -8.44 -0.84 7.44
N GLY A 20 -7.51 -0.54 6.54
CA GLY A 20 -6.78 0.72 6.48
C GLY A 20 -5.64 0.86 7.50
N ASN A 21 -5.35 -0.16 8.32
CA ASN A 21 -4.23 -0.11 9.24
C ASN A 21 -2.90 -0.23 8.50
N GLN A 22 -2.27 0.93 8.25
CA GLN A 22 -1.03 1.02 7.50
C GLN A 22 0.16 0.32 8.18
N SER A 23 0.19 0.23 9.52
CA SER A 23 1.27 -0.49 10.21
C SER A 23 1.18 -1.99 9.94
N LYS A 24 -0.03 -2.55 10.05
CA LYS A 24 -0.28 -3.97 9.74
C LYS A 24 -0.11 -4.26 8.24
N ALA A 25 -0.52 -3.34 7.37
CA ALA A 25 -0.31 -3.48 5.93
C ALA A 25 1.19 -3.51 5.58
N ALA A 26 1.99 -2.63 6.20
CA ALA A 26 3.43 -2.59 6.00
C ALA A 26 4.12 -3.87 6.45
N GLU A 27 3.70 -4.42 7.60
CA GLU A 27 4.16 -5.72 8.10
C GLU A 27 3.84 -6.86 7.13
N LEU A 28 2.60 -6.96 6.65
CA LEU A 28 2.19 -7.98 5.67
C LEU A 28 2.94 -7.88 4.34
N LEU A 29 3.23 -6.66 3.90
CA LEU A 29 3.96 -6.41 2.66
C LEU A 29 5.49 -6.55 2.82
N GLY A 30 5.99 -6.74 4.04
CA GLY A 30 7.42 -6.84 4.32
C GLY A 30 8.19 -5.55 4.04
N ILE A 31 7.54 -4.38 4.14
CA ILE A 31 8.16 -3.08 3.89
C ILE A 31 8.03 -2.15 5.09
N ASN A 32 8.90 -1.14 5.16
CA ASN A 32 8.76 -0.10 6.18
C ASN A 32 7.46 0.69 5.98
N ARG A 33 6.77 1.04 7.08
CA ARG A 33 5.55 1.88 7.05
C ARG A 33 5.75 3.20 6.30
N SER A 34 6.91 3.84 6.44
CA SER A 34 7.24 5.09 5.73
C SER A 34 7.36 4.88 4.22
N THR A 35 7.87 3.73 3.78
CA THR A 35 7.90 3.32 2.37
C THR A 35 6.48 3.07 1.85
N LEU A 36 5.66 2.31 2.58
CA LEU A 36 4.26 2.10 2.25
C LEU A 36 3.55 3.45 2.08
N ARG A 37 3.68 4.34 3.07
CA ARG A 37 3.03 5.67 3.05
C ARG A 37 3.42 6.49 1.82
N LYS A 38 4.70 6.47 1.40
CA LYS A 38 5.15 7.15 0.16
C LYS A 38 4.48 6.55 -1.07
N LYS A 39 4.48 5.22 -1.19
CA LYS A 39 3.85 4.53 -2.32
C LYS A 39 2.35 4.78 -2.38
N LEU A 40 1.64 4.74 -1.25
CA LEU A 40 0.21 5.06 -1.21
C LEU A 40 -0.09 6.48 -1.73
N ARG A 41 0.74 7.48 -1.38
CA ARG A 41 0.62 8.84 -1.93
C ARG A 41 0.85 8.87 -3.44
N THR A 42 1.88 8.17 -3.92
CA THR A 42 2.17 8.07 -5.37
C THR A 42 1.01 7.43 -6.15
N HIS A 43 0.29 6.49 -5.54
CA HIS A 43 -0.86 5.82 -6.15
C HIS A 43 -2.21 6.51 -5.87
N GLY A 44 -2.24 7.64 -5.15
CA GLY A 44 -3.50 8.33 -4.81
C GLY A 44 -4.38 7.60 -3.79
N LEU A 45 -3.83 6.62 -3.07
CA LEU A 45 -4.52 5.82 -2.05
C LEU A 45 -4.45 6.44 -0.65
N LEU A 46 -3.74 7.56 -0.50
CA LEU A 46 -3.60 8.27 0.76
C LEU A 46 -3.46 9.78 0.53
N ASN A 47 -4.38 10.55 1.10
CA ASN A 47 -4.33 12.01 1.11
C ASN A 47 -3.29 12.55 2.12
#